data_AF-A0A2P8B531-F1
#
_entry.id   AF-A0A2P8B531-F1
#
_cell.length_a   1.000
_cell.length_b   1.000
_cell.length_c   1.000
_cell.angle_alpha   90.00
_cell.angle_beta   90.00
_cell.angle_gamma   90.00
#
_symmetry.space_group_name_H-M   'P 1'
#
loop_
_entity.id
_entity.type
_entity.pdbx_description
1 polymer ?
#
loop_
_entity_poly.entity_id
_entity_poly.type
_entity_poly.pdbx_seq_one_letter_code
_entity_poly.pdbx_strand_id
1 'polypeptide(L)'
;MARTRKRRIRVDGADYRWTVRHVDPGHVVVRVWHVAPGRGTRLEALVAFDDPWLNYGPIITASSDRVAEVFALEPVTPRLVAGLIQQAVAAGWPAQGESVK
;
A
#
# COMPACT_ATOMS: atom_id res chain seq x y z
N MET A 1 17.35 3.52 -9.40
CA MET A 1 16.09 3.26 -8.66
C MET A 1 14.96 4.05 -9.30
N ALA A 2 13.84 3.41 -9.65
CA ALA A 2 12.67 4.10 -10.18
C ALA A 2 12.11 5.08 -9.12
N ARG A 3 11.83 6.33 -9.52
CA ARG A 3 11.32 7.37 -8.62
C ARG A 3 9.94 6.95 -8.08
N THR A 4 9.78 6.94 -6.76
CA THR A 4 8.47 6.65 -6.12
C THR A 4 7.42 7.64 -6.61
N ARG A 5 6.42 7.15 -7.35
CA ARG A 5 5.36 7.99 -7.94
C ARG A 5 4.27 8.23 -6.90
N LYS A 6 4.09 9.49 -6.49
CA LYS A 6 2.93 9.92 -5.69
C LYS A 6 1.67 9.88 -6.57
N ARG A 7 0.67 9.12 -6.14
CA ARG A 7 -0.62 8.95 -6.82
C ARG A 7 -1.72 9.62 -6.00
N ARG A 8 -2.85 9.96 -6.64
CA ARG A 8 -4.05 10.47 -5.97
C ARG A 8 -5.14 9.40 -5.98
N ILE A 9 -5.99 9.42 -4.97
CA ILE A 9 -7.21 8.59 -4.89
C ILE A 9 -8.27 9.34 -4.10
N ARG A 10 -9.54 9.18 -4.48
CA ARG A 10 -10.70 9.69 -3.73
C ARG A 10 -11.43 8.51 -3.11
N VAL A 11 -11.67 8.57 -1.80
CA VAL A 11 -12.33 7.51 -1.02
C VAL A 11 -13.35 8.20 -0.11
N ASP A 12 -14.60 7.75 -0.15
CA ASP A 12 -15.71 8.26 0.67
C ASP A 12 -15.83 9.80 0.67
N GLY A 13 -15.57 10.43 -0.48
CA GLY A 13 -15.66 11.87 -0.66
C GLY A 13 -14.44 12.68 -0.20
N ALA A 14 -13.41 12.05 0.37
CA ALA A 14 -12.16 12.67 0.76
C ALA A 14 -11.02 12.36 -0.24
N ASP A 15 -10.15 13.35 -0.47
CA ASP A 15 -9.01 13.22 -1.37
C ASP A 15 -7.72 12.86 -0.62
N TYR A 16 -7.03 11.84 -1.13
CA TYR A 16 -5.80 11.30 -0.57
C TYR A 16 -4.68 11.25 -1.61
N ARG A 17 -3.45 11.25 -1.10
CA ARG A 17 -2.24 10.90 -1.85
C ARG A 17 -1.66 9.61 -1.30
N TRP A 18 -1.08 8.80 -2.16
CA TRP A 18 -0.44 7.56 -1.74
C TRP A 18 0.79 7.21 -2.56
N THR A 19 1.64 6.35 -1.98
CA THR A 19 2.82 5.78 -2.63
C THR A 19 3.03 4.34 -2.19
N VAL A 20 3.68 3.54 -3.04
CA VAL A 20 4.21 2.22 -2.70
C VAL A 20 5.72 2.33 -2.60
N ARG A 21 6.29 1.72 -1.57
CA ARG A 21 7.74 1.58 -1.41
C ARG A 21 8.07 0.12 -1.10
N HIS A 22 9.05 -0.44 -1.78
CA HIS A 22 9.57 -1.77 -1.43
C HIS A 22 10.23 -1.74 -0.06
N VAL A 23 9.99 -2.79 0.71
CA VAL A 23 10.63 -3.03 2.02
C VAL A 23 11.61 -4.19 1.88
N ASP A 24 11.10 -5.33 1.42
CA ASP A 24 11.85 -6.57 1.23
C ASP A 24 11.21 -7.39 0.08
N PRO A 25 11.77 -8.57 -0.28
CA PRO A 25 11.25 -9.43 -1.34
C PRO A 25 9.76 -9.78 -1.31
N GLY A 26 9.16 -9.87 -0.13
CA GLY A 26 7.77 -10.27 0.05
C GLY A 26 6.85 -9.14 0.51
N HIS A 27 7.38 -7.93 0.69
CA HIS A 27 6.62 -6.84 1.28
C HIS A 27 6.87 -5.47 0.67
N VAL A 28 5.79 -4.71 0.62
CA VAL A 28 5.79 -3.28 0.33
C VAL A 28 5.08 -2.52 1.44
N VAL A 29 5.45 -1.26 1.60
CA VAL A 29 4.70 -0.32 2.44
C VAL A 29 3.87 0.61 1.56
N VAL A 30 2.56 0.65 1.83
CA VAL A 30 1.63 1.63 1.29
C VAL A 30 1.56 2.80 2.26
N ARG A 31 1.91 3.99 1.77
CA ARG A 31 1.84 5.24 2.55
C ARG A 31 0.70 6.09 2.04
N VAL A 32 -0.13 6.62 2.93
CA VAL A 32 -1.27 7.47 2.58
C VAL A 32 -1.28 8.76 3.40
N TRP A 33 -1.66 9.86 2.75
CA TRP A 33 -1.83 11.20 3.34
C TRP A 33 -3.13 11.84 2.84
N HIS A 34 -3.78 12.65 3.67
CA HIS A 34 -4.81 13.59 3.22
C HIS A 34 -4.21 14.67 2.29
N VAL A 35 -4.99 15.12 1.30
CA VAL A 35 -4.61 16.25 0.43
C VAL A 35 -4.88 17.61 1.07
N ALA A 36 -5.95 17.71 1.87
CA ALA A 36 -6.33 18.97 2.52
C ALA A 36 -5.30 19.38 3.61
N PRO A 37 -4.96 20.68 3.72
CA PRO A 37 -4.10 21.17 4.78
C PRO A 37 -4.75 20.97 6.15
N GLY A 38 -4.02 20.36 7.09
CA GLY A 38 -4.33 20.46 8.51
C GLY A 38 -5.10 19.32 9.19
N ARG A 39 -4.97 18.04 8.81
CA ARG A 39 -5.28 16.94 9.74
C ARG A 39 -4.70 15.58 9.32
N GLY A 40 -3.87 15.02 10.21
CA GLY A 40 -3.67 13.59 10.36
C GLY A 40 -2.25 13.07 10.19
N THR A 41 -1.88 12.12 11.05
CA THR A 41 -0.68 11.31 10.90
C THR A 41 -0.73 10.50 9.60
N ARG A 42 0.44 10.26 9.00
CA ARG A 42 0.56 9.39 7.81
C ARG A 42 0.10 7.97 8.17
N LEU A 43 -0.76 7.39 7.34
CA LEU A 43 -1.03 5.95 7.39
C LEU A 43 0.12 5.21 6.70
N GLU A 44 0.69 4.21 7.38
CA GLU A 44 1.62 3.25 6.80
C GLU A 44 1.07 1.84 7.01
N ALA A 45 0.82 1.13 5.91
CA ALA A 45 0.36 -0.25 5.94
C ALA A 45 1.41 -1.14 5.25
N LEU A 46 1.89 -2.15 5.97
CA LEU A 46 2.71 -3.21 5.39
C LEU A 46 1.78 -4.19 4.66
N VAL A 47 2.10 -4.49 3.41
CA VAL A 47 1.30 -5.37 2.55
C VAL A 47 2.24 -6.43 1.99
N ALA A 48 1.79 -7.69 2.04
CA ALA A 48 2.44 -8.77 1.30
C ALA A 48 2.40 -8.47 -0.21
N PHE A 49 3.52 -8.64 -0.88
CA PHE A 49 3.67 -8.38 -2.31
C PHE A 49 4.73 -9.31 -2.86
N ASP A 50 4.29 -10.31 -3.63
CA ASP A 50 5.21 -11.19 -4.33
C ASP A 50 5.53 -10.59 -5.70
N ASP A 51 6.74 -10.04 -5.83
CA ASP A 51 7.28 -9.65 -7.13
C ASP A 51 8.11 -10.81 -7.70
N PRO A 52 7.58 -11.58 -8.66
CA PRO A 52 8.34 -12.68 -9.25
C PRO A 52 9.55 -12.19 -10.07
N TRP A 53 9.64 -10.89 -10.36
CA TRP A 53 10.70 -10.31 -11.21
C TRP A 53 11.78 -9.58 -10.43
N LEU A 54 11.55 -9.23 -9.15
CA LEU A 54 12.53 -8.49 -8.35
C LEU A 54 13.48 -9.39 -7.56
N ASN A 55 13.12 -10.66 -7.35
CA ASN A 55 13.73 -11.45 -6.28
C ASN A 55 14.90 -12.34 -6.70
N TYR A 56 15.16 -12.56 -7.99
CA TYR A 56 16.25 -13.44 -8.50
C TYR A 56 16.45 -14.73 -7.66
N GLY A 57 15.40 -15.23 -7.02
CA GLY A 57 15.40 -16.49 -6.31
C GLY A 57 15.40 -17.62 -7.32
N PRO A 58 15.50 -18.89 -6.88
CA PRO A 58 15.19 -20.01 -7.75
C PRO A 58 13.89 -19.71 -8.50
N ILE A 59 13.86 -19.90 -9.82
CA ILE A 59 12.61 -19.76 -10.58
C ILE A 59 11.71 -20.90 -10.10
N ILE A 60 10.89 -20.64 -9.07
CA ILE A 60 9.93 -21.60 -8.57
C ILE A 60 8.78 -21.59 -9.58
N THR A 61 8.71 -22.60 -10.42
CA THR A 61 7.60 -22.76 -11.35
C THR A 61 6.47 -23.52 -10.65
N ALA A 62 5.28 -22.94 -10.60
CA ALA A 62 4.05 -23.69 -10.32
C ALA A 62 3.34 -23.98 -11.65
N SER A 63 2.63 -25.10 -11.75
CA SER A 63 1.69 -25.33 -12.85
C SER A 63 0.64 -24.21 -12.84
N SER A 64 0.14 -23.80 -14.02
CA SER A 64 -0.71 -22.61 -14.17
C SER A 64 -1.95 -22.61 -13.27
N ASP A 65 -2.47 -23.80 -12.95
CA ASP A 65 -3.59 -24.07 -12.06
C ASP A 65 -3.27 -23.87 -10.57
N ARG A 66 -1.99 -23.85 -10.18
CA ARG A 66 -1.53 -23.74 -8.78
C ARG A 66 -0.72 -22.48 -8.49
N VAL A 67 -0.57 -21.59 -9.47
CA VAL A 67 0.19 -20.34 -9.31
C VAL A 67 -0.30 -19.49 -8.14
N ALA A 68 -1.63 -19.42 -7.92
CA ALA A 68 -2.22 -18.67 -6.82
C ALA A 68 -1.97 -19.28 -5.43
N GLU A 69 -1.56 -20.55 -5.35
CA GLU A 69 -1.17 -21.21 -4.08
C GLU A 69 0.27 -20.89 -3.68
N VAL A 70 1.11 -20.56 -4.67
CA VAL A 70 2.55 -20.37 -4.50
C VAL A 70 2.93 -18.89 -4.49
N PHE A 71 2.14 -18.05 -5.17
CA PHE A 71 2.42 -16.63 -5.32
C PHE A 71 1.19 -15.77 -5.03
N ALA A 72 1.34 -14.80 -4.14
CA ALA A 72 0.45 -13.65 -4.01
C ALA A 72 0.80 -12.59 -5.07
N LEU A 73 0.51 -12.91 -6.34
CA LEU A 73 0.81 -12.06 -7.52
C LEU A 73 -0.06 -10.80 -7.63
N GLU A 74 -0.80 -10.43 -6.59
CA GLU A 74 -1.68 -9.26 -6.69
C GLU A 74 -0.87 -7.97 -6.51
N PRO A 75 -0.82 -7.10 -7.52
CA PRO A 75 -0.16 -5.81 -7.36
C PRO A 75 -0.90 -4.95 -6.35
N VAL A 76 -0.22 -3.96 -5.78
CA VAL A 76 -0.92 -2.92 -5.00
C VAL A 76 -1.86 -2.14 -5.93
N THR A 77 -3.16 -2.41 -5.79
CA THR A 77 -4.21 -1.80 -6.61
C THR A 77 -4.85 -0.58 -5.93
N PRO A 78 -5.50 0.32 -6.69
CA PRO A 78 -6.34 1.37 -6.10
C PRO A 78 -7.44 0.82 -5.17
N ARG A 79 -7.98 -0.39 -5.46
CA ARG A 79 -8.99 -1.05 -4.62
C ARG A 79 -8.42 -1.42 -3.25
N LEU A 80 -7.23 -2.04 -3.21
CA LEU A 80 -6.54 -2.35 -1.96
C LEU A 80 -6.30 -1.07 -1.14
N VAL A 81 -5.81 -0.01 -1.79
CA VAL A 81 -5.54 1.27 -1.12
C VAL A 81 -6.82 1.88 -0.55
N ALA A 82 -7.93 1.84 -1.28
CA ALA A 82 -9.22 2.31 -0.77
C ALA A 82 -9.69 1.51 0.44
N GLY A 83 -9.56 0.18 0.41
CA GLY A 83 -9.88 -0.69 1.55
C GLY A 83 -9.04 -0.39 2.79
N LEU A 84 -7.73 -0.18 2.62
CA LEU A 84 -6.83 0.22 3.72
C LEU A 84 -7.25 1.56 4.34
N ILE A 85 -7.63 2.54 3.50
CA ILE A 85 -8.13 3.85 3.97
C ILE A 85 -9.41 3.66 4.77
N GLN A 86 -10.38 2.90 4.25
CA GLN A 86 -11.66 2.66 4.91
C GLN A 86 -11.50 1.96 6.26
N GLN A 87 -10.66 0.92 6.32
CA GLN A 87 -10.35 0.21 7.56
C GLN A 87 -9.66 1.13 8.57
N ALA A 88 -8.69 1.93 8.13
CA ALA A 88 -8.02 2.88 9.00
C ALA A 88 -9.00 3.94 9.55
N VAL A 89 -9.86 4.50 8.69
CA VAL A 89 -10.88 5.47 9.10
C VAL A 89 -11.86 4.86 10.10
N ALA A 90 -12.32 3.64 9.87
CA ALA A 90 -13.16 2.91 10.81
C ALA A 90 -12.45 2.66 12.16
N ALA A 91 -11.13 2.51 12.15
CA ALA A 91 -10.29 2.37 13.34
C ALA A 91 -9.91 3.71 14.01
N GLY A 92 -10.44 4.84 13.54
CA GLY A 92 -10.20 6.17 14.13
C GLY A 92 -9.02 6.93 13.53
N TRP A 93 -8.47 6.49 12.40
CA TRP A 93 -7.53 7.30 11.63
C TRP A 93 -8.25 8.42 10.85
N PRO A 94 -7.68 9.63 10.73
CA PRO A 94 -6.43 10.05 11.35
C PRO A 94 -6.57 10.29 12.85
N ALA A 95 -5.69 9.65 13.63
CA ALA A 95 -5.49 10.05 15.02
C ALA A 95 -5.03 11.51 15.01
N GLN A 96 -5.70 12.37 15.77
CA GLN A 96 -5.22 13.72 16.02
C GLN A 96 -3.92 13.61 16.84
N GLY A 97 -2.78 13.47 16.16
CA GLY A 97 -1.49 13.72 16.77
C GLY A 97 -1.42 15.21 17.05
N GLU A 98 -1.32 15.58 18.33
CA GLU A 98 -0.94 16.94 18.74
C GLU A 98 0.23 17.39 17.86
N SER A 99 0.01 18.51 17.17
CA SER A 99 1.10 19.24 16.55
C SER A 99 1.94 19.81 17.68
N VAL A 100 2.92 19.06 18.18
CA VAL A 100 3.97 19.61 19.02
C VAL A 100 4.73 20.59 18.14
N LYS A 101 4.55 21.87 18.44
CA LYS A 101 5.27 23.00 17.86
C LYS A 101 6.76 22.91 18.16
#